data_AF-A0A0N5AX63-F1
#
_entry.id   AF-A0A0N5AX63-F1
#
_cell.length_a   1.000
_cell.length_b   1.000
_cell.length_c   1.000
_cell.angle_alpha   90.00
_cell.angle_beta   90.00
_cell.angle_gamma   90.00
#
_symmetry.space_group_name_H-M   'P 1'
#
loop_
_entity.id
_entity.type
_entity.pdbx_description
1 polymer ?
#
loop_
_entity_poly.entity_id
_entity_poly.type
_entity_poly.pdbx_seq_one_letter_code
_entity_poly.pdbx_strand_id
1 'polypeptide(L)'
;MFDYRQCDPKRCSGRKLARLGEISVLKLGQKFQGIVLSSLGKSTLSPADGPFILARGLAVIDCSWNQIDYTDLHRVKAVEHRLLPYLIAANPVNFGRPCKLSCVEALAADLLDSYANCADGSEVIERQNAILASWKEQAELEKEKPIDLPPSESDDSNAEKGLFMFYFYFCSVVFYYFIILPLLVFLDLLFKMESSVSYETNKNYECVFEAEAFKQGAEAKLYRCVYLGRPAVLKQRFARSYRHPLLDEILTKERLKSELRALCSCKMAGVDVPAVYFVDVERNMFVMERIKEELSVKEFIESLRTSCNFKEQVSSLGRIIGSVIAKIHLTGVIHGDLTTSNILLRKGDPSLPVFIDFGLAERNASTESKGVDLYVLERAIISTHTDLEFFFNSILNGYEATNQKQYRKVFNKLEEVRLRGRKREMLS
;
A
#
# COMPACT_ATOMS: atom_id res chain seq x y z
N MET A 1 14.23 -20.21 -9.63
CA MET A 1 14.34 -19.53 -8.33
C MET A 1 15.78 -19.55 -7.83
N PHE A 2 16.27 -18.44 -7.29
CA PHE A 2 17.56 -18.38 -6.59
C PHE A 2 17.33 -18.61 -5.09
N ASP A 3 17.90 -19.67 -4.53
CA ASP A 3 17.71 -20.07 -3.12
C ASP A 3 18.94 -19.71 -2.28
N TYR A 4 18.78 -18.83 -1.29
CA TYR A 4 19.83 -18.46 -0.33
C TYR A 4 19.94 -19.39 0.88
N ARG A 5 19.02 -20.36 1.00
CA ARG A 5 18.94 -21.36 2.06
C ARG A 5 18.80 -20.81 3.48
N GLN A 6 18.18 -19.64 3.60
CA GLN A 6 17.95 -18.96 4.88
C GLN A 6 16.64 -19.37 5.57
N CYS A 7 15.75 -20.05 4.86
CA CYS A 7 14.43 -20.47 5.35
C CYS A 7 14.39 -21.98 5.67
N ASP A 8 13.51 -22.37 6.60
CA ASP A 8 13.21 -23.78 6.89
C ASP A 8 12.73 -24.49 5.60
N PRO A 9 13.43 -25.55 5.13
CA PRO A 9 13.08 -26.26 3.89
C PRO A 9 11.67 -26.84 3.87
N LYS A 10 11.11 -27.20 5.04
CA LYS A 10 9.77 -27.79 5.15
C LYS A 10 8.66 -26.75 5.04
N ARG A 11 8.93 -25.50 5.46
CA ARG A 11 7.97 -24.38 5.47
C ARG A 11 8.15 -23.41 4.30
N CYS A 12 9.28 -23.44 3.62
CA CYS A 12 9.56 -22.56 2.48
C CYS A 12 8.66 -22.90 1.28
N SER A 13 7.88 -21.89 0.85
CA SER A 13 6.98 -22.01 -0.30
C SER A 13 7.74 -22.15 -1.62
N GLY A 14 8.89 -21.49 -1.78
CA GLY A 14 9.78 -21.66 -2.92
C GLY A 14 10.33 -23.08 -3.04
N ARG A 15 10.84 -23.67 -1.95
CA ARG A 15 11.29 -25.07 -1.98
C ARG A 15 10.15 -26.08 -2.13
N LYS A 16 8.94 -25.74 -1.72
CA LYS A 16 7.76 -26.56 -1.99
C LYS A 16 7.51 -26.62 -3.50
N LEU A 17 7.54 -25.50 -4.22
CA LEU A 17 7.44 -25.46 -5.68
C LEU A 17 8.58 -26.25 -6.37
N ALA A 18 9.81 -26.13 -5.87
CA ALA A 18 10.94 -26.88 -6.42
C ALA A 18 10.79 -28.40 -6.27
N ARG A 19 10.23 -28.87 -5.14
CA ARG A 19 9.94 -30.30 -4.91
C ARG A 19 8.83 -30.83 -5.82
N LEU A 20 7.89 -29.97 -6.21
CA LEU A 20 6.80 -30.31 -7.12
C LEU A 20 7.23 -30.27 -8.61
N GLY A 21 8.46 -29.86 -8.91
CA GLY A 21 8.97 -29.79 -10.29
C GLY A 21 8.61 -28.50 -11.04
N GLU A 22 7.91 -27.57 -10.38
CA GLU A 22 7.34 -26.37 -11.01
C GLU A 22 8.34 -25.24 -11.23
N ILE A 23 9.41 -25.23 -10.43
CA ILE A 23 10.48 -24.26 -10.57
C ILE A 23 11.83 -24.94 -10.49
N SER A 24 12.74 -24.53 -11.37
CA SER A 24 14.14 -24.93 -11.28
C SER A 24 14.87 -24.07 -10.25
N VAL A 25 15.71 -24.70 -9.44
CA VAL A 25 16.61 -23.99 -8.51
C VAL A 25 17.88 -23.60 -9.26
N LEU A 26 18.16 -22.31 -9.31
CA LEU A 26 19.32 -21.72 -9.98
C LEU A 26 20.44 -21.51 -8.96
N LYS A 27 21.69 -21.71 -9.40
CA LYS A 27 22.87 -21.46 -8.56
C LYS A 27 23.13 -19.96 -8.44
N LEU A 28 23.49 -19.49 -7.25
CA LEU A 28 23.93 -18.11 -7.05
C LEU A 28 25.14 -17.82 -7.94
N GLY A 29 25.12 -16.69 -8.66
CA GLY A 29 26.14 -16.32 -9.66
C GLY A 29 25.87 -16.80 -11.09
N GLN A 30 24.93 -17.74 -11.29
CA GLN A 30 24.47 -18.13 -12.63
C GLN A 30 23.65 -16.98 -13.24
N LYS A 31 23.95 -16.63 -14.50
CA LYS A 31 23.18 -15.61 -15.22
C LYS A 31 21.86 -16.20 -15.71
N PHE A 32 20.75 -15.63 -15.26
CA PHE A 32 19.42 -15.93 -15.77
C PHE A 32 19.09 -15.03 -16.96
N GLN A 33 18.57 -15.60 -18.05
CA GLN A 33 18.32 -14.87 -19.29
C GLN A 33 16.97 -14.14 -19.31
N GLY A 34 16.07 -14.50 -18.38
CA GLY A 34 14.75 -13.90 -18.22
C GLY A 34 14.71 -12.81 -17.15
N ILE A 35 13.50 -12.55 -16.65
CA ILE A 35 13.23 -11.53 -15.62
C ILE A 35 13.36 -12.15 -14.24
N VAL A 36 14.03 -11.44 -13.33
CA VAL A 36 14.00 -11.76 -11.90
C VAL A 36 13.15 -10.77 -11.13
N LEU A 37 12.17 -11.27 -10.38
CA LEU A 37 11.45 -10.51 -9.37
C LEU A 37 12.35 -10.29 -8.17
N SER A 38 12.70 -9.03 -7.94
CA SER A 38 13.68 -8.63 -6.92
C SER A 38 13.45 -7.19 -6.48
N SER A 39 13.78 -6.90 -5.23
CA SER A 39 13.89 -5.53 -4.70
C SER A 39 14.96 -4.69 -5.41
N LEU A 40 15.83 -5.29 -6.22
CA LEU A 40 16.80 -4.60 -7.08
C LEU A 40 16.18 -4.05 -8.38
N GLY A 41 14.91 -4.38 -8.68
CA GLY A 41 14.23 -3.88 -9.86
C GLY A 41 14.00 -2.37 -9.81
N LYS A 42 14.10 -1.72 -10.99
CA LYS A 42 13.80 -0.28 -11.14
C LYS A 42 12.37 -0.01 -11.61
N SER A 43 11.73 -1.02 -12.19
CA SER A 43 10.38 -0.95 -12.76
C SER A 43 9.55 -2.14 -12.28
N THR A 44 8.24 -1.95 -12.15
CA THR A 44 7.30 -3.01 -11.76
C THR A 44 6.99 -3.93 -12.93
N LEU A 45 6.73 -5.22 -12.63
CA LEU A 45 6.24 -6.20 -13.59
C LEU A 45 4.91 -5.72 -14.19
N SER A 46 4.72 -5.88 -15.50
CA SER A 46 3.45 -5.56 -16.16
C SER A 46 3.08 -6.57 -17.25
N PRO A 47 1.85 -6.49 -17.82
CA PRO A 47 1.43 -7.29 -18.96
C PRO A 47 2.37 -7.20 -20.18
N ALA A 48 3.06 -6.07 -20.38
CA ALA A 48 3.99 -5.88 -21.50
C ALA A 48 5.26 -6.74 -21.38
N ASP A 49 5.60 -7.21 -20.18
CA ASP A 49 6.70 -8.15 -19.96
C ASP A 49 6.31 -9.59 -20.38
N GLY A 50 5.03 -9.86 -20.68
CA GLY A 50 4.49 -11.18 -21.03
C GLY A 50 5.25 -11.90 -22.17
N PRO A 51 5.44 -11.29 -23.35
CA PRO A 51 6.20 -11.91 -24.44
C PRO A 51 7.64 -12.26 -24.06
N PHE A 52 8.27 -11.44 -23.21
CA PHE A 52 9.63 -11.67 -22.75
C PHE A 52 9.70 -12.80 -21.71
N ILE A 53 8.71 -12.89 -20.82
CA ILE A 53 8.59 -13.96 -19.83
C ILE A 53 8.35 -15.30 -20.53
N LEU A 54 7.47 -15.35 -21.53
CA LEU A 54 7.24 -16.57 -22.31
C LEU A 54 8.51 -17.03 -23.04
N ALA A 55 9.27 -16.08 -23.62
CA ALA A 55 10.47 -16.42 -24.38
C ALA A 55 11.68 -16.79 -23.50
N ARG A 56 11.82 -16.21 -22.30
CA ARG A 56 13.06 -16.27 -21.50
C ARG A 56 12.89 -16.67 -20.04
N GLY A 57 11.65 -16.79 -19.57
CA GLY A 57 11.27 -17.23 -18.23
C GLY A 57 11.21 -16.12 -17.18
N LEU A 58 10.58 -16.46 -16.06
CA LEU A 58 10.47 -15.65 -14.84
C LEU A 58 11.16 -16.38 -13.68
N ALA A 59 11.85 -15.62 -12.83
CA ALA A 59 12.49 -16.16 -11.64
C ALA A 59 12.24 -15.28 -10.42
N VAL A 60 12.24 -15.90 -9.25
CA VAL A 60 12.15 -15.26 -7.93
C VAL A 60 13.37 -15.55 -7.09
N ILE A 61 13.58 -14.70 -6.07
CA ILE A 61 14.61 -14.87 -5.05
C ILE A 61 13.95 -15.38 -3.77
N ASP A 62 14.40 -16.53 -3.27
CA ASP A 62 13.97 -17.07 -1.99
C ASP A 62 15.01 -16.72 -0.92
N CYS A 63 14.63 -15.78 -0.05
CA CYS A 63 15.45 -15.29 1.06
C CYS A 63 14.54 -14.92 2.25
N SER A 64 15.14 -14.83 3.44
CA SER A 64 14.40 -14.45 4.64
C SER A 64 14.11 -12.95 4.65
N TRP A 65 12.84 -12.56 4.80
CA TRP A 65 12.44 -11.16 4.96
C TRP A 65 13.13 -10.46 6.14
N ASN A 66 13.58 -11.21 7.16
CA ASN A 66 14.28 -10.67 8.33
C ASN A 66 15.77 -10.40 8.06
N GLN A 67 16.31 -10.91 6.95
CA GLN A 67 17.73 -10.81 6.60
C GLN A 67 17.95 -10.17 5.23
N ILE A 68 16.90 -9.62 4.62
CA ILE A 68 16.95 -9.10 3.25
C ILE A 68 17.98 -7.97 3.09
N ASP A 69 18.13 -7.12 4.12
CA ASP A 69 19.09 -6.02 4.15
C ASP A 69 20.56 -6.48 4.22
N TYR A 70 20.80 -7.71 4.70
CA TYR A 70 22.12 -8.33 4.86
C TYR A 70 22.38 -9.43 3.82
N THR A 71 21.44 -9.66 2.91
CA THR A 71 21.55 -10.69 1.88
C THR A 71 22.20 -10.10 0.63
N ASP A 72 23.25 -10.74 0.12
CA ASP A 72 23.97 -10.29 -1.08
C ASP A 72 23.15 -10.51 -2.37
N LEU A 73 22.08 -9.74 -2.56
CA LEU A 73 21.18 -9.84 -3.71
C LEU A 73 21.90 -9.59 -5.04
N HIS A 74 23.04 -8.86 -5.01
CA HIS A 74 23.92 -8.65 -6.18
C HIS A 74 24.49 -9.96 -6.78
N ARG A 75 24.48 -11.07 -6.03
CA ARG A 75 24.88 -12.39 -6.54
C ARG A 75 23.85 -13.00 -7.48
N VAL A 76 22.62 -12.47 -7.50
CA VAL A 76 21.59 -12.86 -8.45
C VAL A 76 21.80 -12.07 -9.74
N LYS A 77 22.29 -12.74 -10.78
CA LYS A 77 22.56 -12.12 -12.08
C LYS A 77 21.40 -12.42 -13.02
N ALA A 78 20.70 -11.38 -13.49
CA ALA A 78 19.65 -11.49 -14.49
C ALA A 78 19.86 -10.50 -15.64
N VAL A 79 19.15 -10.70 -16.75
CA VAL A 79 19.10 -9.70 -17.83
C VAL A 79 18.30 -8.49 -17.38
N GLU A 80 17.16 -8.72 -16.71
CA GLU A 80 16.29 -7.66 -16.20
C GLU A 80 15.81 -8.01 -14.78
N HIS A 81 15.70 -6.98 -13.94
CA HIS A 81 15.08 -7.08 -12.62
C HIS A 81 13.79 -6.27 -12.60
N ARG A 82 12.72 -6.85 -12.06
CA ARG A 82 11.42 -6.19 -11.89
C ARG A 82 10.98 -6.22 -10.44
N LEU A 83 10.34 -5.15 -10.00
CA LEU A 83 9.59 -5.10 -8.75
C LEU A 83 8.23 -5.78 -8.95
N LEU A 84 7.69 -6.37 -7.89
CA LEU A 84 6.28 -6.74 -7.91
C LEU A 84 5.40 -5.48 -7.86
N PRO A 85 4.24 -5.48 -8.53
CA PRO A 85 3.24 -4.44 -8.30
C PRO A 85 2.80 -4.43 -6.84
N TYR A 86 2.18 -3.34 -6.39
CA TYR A 86 1.67 -3.24 -5.03
C TYR A 86 0.61 -4.32 -4.78
N LEU A 87 0.95 -5.26 -3.91
CA LEU A 87 0.12 -6.42 -3.58
C LEU A 87 0.13 -6.63 -2.07
N ILE A 88 -0.98 -7.12 -1.52
CA ILE A 88 -1.12 -7.42 -0.10
C ILE A 88 -0.93 -8.92 0.12
N ALA A 89 -0.06 -9.28 1.06
CA ALA A 89 0.19 -10.67 1.39
C ALA A 89 -1.05 -11.36 1.97
N ALA A 90 -1.39 -12.53 1.43
CA ALA A 90 -2.42 -13.45 1.92
C ALA A 90 -1.82 -14.60 2.74
N ASN A 91 -0.50 -14.75 2.76
CA ASN A 91 0.16 -15.80 3.54
C ASN A 91 -0.05 -15.62 5.05
N PRO A 92 -0.16 -16.72 5.84
CA PRO A 92 -0.45 -16.66 7.27
C PRO A 92 0.57 -15.87 8.11
N VAL A 93 1.81 -15.74 7.64
CA VAL A 93 2.91 -15.11 8.39
C VAL A 93 2.91 -13.59 8.26
N ASN A 94 2.60 -13.07 7.07
CA ASN A 94 2.60 -11.66 6.74
C ASN A 94 1.22 -11.16 6.28
N PHE A 95 0.14 -11.84 6.67
CA PHE A 95 -1.23 -11.51 6.27
C PHE A 95 -1.54 -10.01 6.43
N GLY A 96 -2.07 -9.40 5.38
CA GLY A 96 -2.43 -7.98 5.36
C GLY A 96 -1.25 -7.01 5.23
N ARG A 97 0.00 -7.49 5.16
CA ARG A 97 1.17 -6.62 4.99
C ARG A 97 1.45 -6.38 3.51
N PRO A 98 1.64 -5.11 3.09
CA PRO A 98 1.93 -4.79 1.70
C PRO A 98 3.31 -5.28 1.29
N CYS A 99 3.41 -5.79 0.06
CA CYS A 99 4.63 -6.22 -0.63
C CYS A 99 5.49 -7.26 0.11
N LYS A 100 4.94 -7.95 1.12
CA LYS A 100 5.59 -9.05 1.85
C LYS A 100 5.07 -10.41 1.44
N LEU A 101 5.02 -10.62 0.13
CA LEU A 101 4.53 -11.84 -0.50
C LEU A 101 5.50 -13.00 -0.27
N SER A 102 4.97 -14.22 -0.30
CA SER A 102 5.75 -15.45 -0.39
C SER A 102 6.14 -15.74 -1.85
N CYS A 103 7.12 -16.62 -2.08
CA CYS A 103 7.57 -16.95 -3.44
C CYS A 103 6.45 -17.53 -4.33
N VAL A 104 5.48 -18.24 -3.74
CA VAL A 104 4.31 -18.76 -4.46
C VAL A 104 3.36 -17.64 -4.85
N GLU A 105 3.03 -16.73 -3.92
CA GLU A 105 2.17 -15.57 -4.22
C GLU A 105 2.80 -14.64 -5.27
N ALA A 106 4.13 -14.50 -5.25
CA ALA A 106 4.88 -13.73 -6.22
C ALA A 106 4.90 -14.36 -7.63
N LEU A 107 4.67 -15.68 -7.75
CA LEU A 107 4.70 -16.43 -9.01
C LEU A 107 3.29 -16.83 -9.51
N ALA A 108 2.24 -16.61 -8.73
CA ALA A 108 0.89 -17.04 -9.06
C ALA A 108 0.33 -16.22 -10.24
N ALA A 109 0.39 -16.78 -11.45
CA ALA A 109 -0.02 -16.12 -12.70
C ALA A 109 -1.51 -15.75 -12.73
N ASP A 110 -2.40 -16.68 -12.35
CA ASP A 110 -3.86 -16.43 -12.29
C ASP A 110 -4.23 -15.31 -11.30
N LEU A 111 -3.45 -15.19 -10.22
CA LEU A 111 -3.61 -14.14 -9.22
C LEU A 111 -3.19 -12.79 -9.80
N LEU A 112 -2.07 -12.76 -10.53
CA LEU A 112 -1.56 -11.57 -11.20
C LEU A 112 -2.47 -11.12 -12.35
N ASP A 113 -3.00 -12.04 -13.15
CA ASP A 113 -3.96 -11.73 -14.23
C ASP A 113 -5.31 -11.28 -13.69
N SER A 114 -5.81 -11.93 -12.63
CA SER A 114 -7.04 -11.51 -12.00
C SER A 114 -6.92 -10.13 -11.35
N TYR A 115 -5.75 -9.75 -10.85
CA TYR A 115 -5.50 -8.42 -10.29
C TYR A 115 -5.19 -7.37 -11.36
N ALA A 116 -4.56 -7.76 -12.48
CA ALA A 116 -4.31 -6.89 -13.61
C ALA A 116 -5.61 -6.46 -14.31
N ASN A 117 -6.64 -7.31 -14.28
CA ASN A 117 -7.97 -7.00 -14.80
C ASN A 117 -8.85 -6.19 -13.84
N CYS A 118 -8.41 -5.93 -12.61
CA CYS A 118 -9.15 -5.11 -11.64
C CYS A 118 -8.92 -3.61 -11.89
N ALA A 119 -10.01 -2.87 -12.02
CA ALA A 119 -10.01 -1.44 -12.26
C ALA A 119 -9.59 -0.63 -11.02
N ASP A 120 -9.90 -1.10 -9.81
CA ASP A 120 -9.55 -0.44 -8.54
C ASP A 120 -9.00 -1.41 -7.46
N GLY A 121 -8.52 -0.86 -6.33
CA GLY A 121 -7.97 -1.67 -5.23
C GLY A 121 -9.03 -2.36 -4.37
N SER A 122 -10.29 -1.90 -4.43
CA SER A 122 -11.43 -2.50 -3.74
C SER A 122 -11.84 -3.78 -4.44
N GLU A 123 -11.87 -3.76 -5.77
CA GLU A 123 -12.10 -4.88 -6.66
C GLU A 123 -11.01 -5.94 -6.51
N VAL A 124 -9.75 -5.53 -6.32
CA VAL A 124 -8.66 -6.46 -5.96
C VAL A 124 -8.96 -7.18 -4.64
N ILE A 125 -9.41 -6.46 -3.61
CA ILE A 125 -9.74 -7.05 -2.30
C ILE A 125 -10.98 -7.95 -2.40
N GLU A 126 -12.00 -7.53 -3.14
CA GLU A 126 -13.23 -8.30 -3.36
C GLU A 126 -12.93 -9.59 -4.15
N ARG A 127 -12.16 -9.47 -5.23
CA ARG A 127 -11.70 -10.59 -6.03
C ARG A 127 -10.80 -11.53 -5.23
N GLN A 128 -9.92 -10.98 -4.39
CA GLN A 128 -9.09 -11.74 -3.46
C GLN A 128 -9.95 -12.49 -2.43
N ASN A 129 -10.95 -11.84 -1.83
CA ASN A 129 -11.86 -12.48 -0.88
C ASN A 129 -12.73 -13.56 -1.54
N ALA A 130 -13.17 -13.35 -2.78
CA ALA A 130 -13.93 -14.33 -3.56
C ALA A 130 -13.10 -15.57 -3.88
N ILE A 131 -11.83 -15.39 -4.27
CA ILE A 131 -10.90 -16.50 -4.52
C ILE A 131 -10.60 -17.26 -3.21
N LEU A 132 -10.40 -16.54 -2.11
CA LEU A 132 -10.19 -17.17 -0.80
C LEU A 132 -11.44 -17.94 -0.33
N ALA A 133 -12.64 -17.44 -0.62
CA ALA A 133 -13.89 -18.11 -0.31
C ALA A 133 -14.06 -19.39 -1.14
N SER A 134 -13.79 -19.35 -2.45
CA SER A 134 -13.90 -20.52 -3.31
C SER A 134 -12.89 -21.62 -2.95
N TRP A 135 -11.66 -21.25 -2.56
CA TRP A 135 -10.67 -22.20 -2.07
C TRP A 135 -11.07 -22.82 -0.73
N LYS A 136 -11.72 -22.05 0.14
CA LYS A 136 -12.21 -22.54 1.43
C LYS A 136 -13.39 -23.50 1.25
N GLU A 137 -14.30 -23.18 0.34
CA GLU A 137 -15.45 -24.03 -0.04
C GLU A 137 -14.97 -25.32 -0.72
N GLN A 138 -14.01 -25.25 -1.64
CA GLN A 138 -13.38 -26.43 -2.24
C GLN A 138 -12.67 -27.31 -1.19
N ALA A 139 -11.97 -26.70 -0.22
CA ALA A 139 -11.33 -27.43 0.86
C ALA A 139 -12.33 -28.07 1.84
N GLU A 140 -13.52 -27.48 2.03
CA GLU A 140 -14.61 -28.08 2.82
C GLU A 140 -15.30 -29.22 2.05
N LEU A 141 -15.59 -29.03 0.76
CA LEU A 141 -16.09 -30.10 -0.13
C LEU A 141 -15.12 -31.28 -0.25
N GLU A 142 -13.81 -31.03 -0.24
CA GLU A 142 -12.80 -32.10 -0.21
C GLU A 142 -12.72 -32.84 1.12
N LYS A 143 -13.04 -32.17 2.24
CA LYS A 143 -13.16 -32.84 3.54
C LYS A 143 -14.44 -33.67 3.65
N GLU A 144 -15.50 -33.27 2.93
CA GLU A 144 -16.76 -34.01 2.87
C GLU A 144 -16.77 -35.15 1.85
N LYS A 145 -15.79 -35.21 0.93
CA LYS A 145 -15.60 -36.39 0.09
C LYS A 145 -15.31 -37.60 0.98
N PRO A 146 -16.03 -38.73 0.79
CA PRO A 146 -15.78 -39.92 1.58
C PRO A 146 -14.32 -40.34 1.38
N ILE A 147 -13.64 -40.62 2.50
CA ILE A 147 -12.29 -41.16 2.49
C ILE A 147 -12.36 -42.52 1.80
N ASP A 148 -11.83 -42.61 0.59
CA ASP A 148 -11.70 -43.86 -0.14
C ASP A 148 -10.58 -44.68 0.52
N LEU A 149 -10.95 -45.39 1.59
CA LEU A 149 -10.07 -46.33 2.26
C LEU A 149 -9.91 -47.55 1.34
N PRO A 150 -8.68 -47.98 1.04
CA PRO A 150 -8.47 -49.19 0.25
C PRO A 150 -9.13 -50.38 0.95
N PRO A 151 -9.63 -51.38 0.20
CA PRO A 151 -10.29 -52.54 0.78
C PRO A 151 -9.35 -53.24 1.75
N SER A 152 -9.92 -53.63 2.89
CA SER A 152 -9.23 -54.27 4.00
C SER A 152 -8.96 -55.75 3.69
N GLU A 153 -8.13 -56.02 2.69
CA GLU A 153 -7.47 -57.32 2.57
C GLU A 153 -5.97 -57.12 2.29
N SER A 154 -5.20 -57.88 3.05
CA SER A 154 -3.76 -57.96 3.15
C SER A 154 -3.01 -57.99 1.82
N ASP A 155 -1.96 -57.15 1.68
CA ASP A 155 -0.58 -57.65 1.65
C ASP A 155 0.43 -56.49 1.60
N ASP A 156 1.39 -56.56 2.52
CA ASP A 156 2.54 -55.68 2.66
C ASP A 156 3.40 -55.73 1.39
N SER A 157 3.35 -54.68 0.54
CA SER A 157 4.53 -54.20 -0.23
C SER A 157 4.26 -53.05 -1.22
N ASN A 158 3.02 -52.58 -1.45
CA ASN A 158 2.72 -51.63 -2.55
C ASN A 158 2.02 -50.31 -2.16
N ALA A 159 1.81 -50.03 -0.87
CA ALA A 159 1.08 -48.85 -0.41
C ALA A 159 1.77 -47.50 -0.74
N GLU A 160 3.08 -47.46 -0.97
CA GLU A 160 3.80 -46.22 -1.34
C GLU A 160 3.64 -45.83 -2.82
N LYS A 161 3.24 -46.75 -3.71
CA LYS A 161 3.10 -46.44 -5.15
C LYS A 161 1.73 -45.87 -5.52
N GLY A 162 0.67 -46.24 -4.81
CA GLY A 162 -0.70 -45.79 -5.07
C GLY A 162 -0.97 -44.35 -4.63
N LEU A 163 -0.50 -43.97 -3.43
CA LEU A 163 -0.61 -42.59 -2.94
C LEU A 163 0.18 -41.62 -3.82
N PHE A 164 1.32 -42.08 -4.36
CA PHE A 164 2.15 -41.30 -5.28
C PHE A 164 1.46 -41.13 -6.64
N MET A 165 0.87 -42.18 -7.21
CA MET A 165 0.13 -42.10 -8.49
C MET A 165 -1.16 -41.27 -8.41
N PHE A 166 -1.89 -41.30 -7.29
CA PHE A 166 -3.10 -40.50 -7.11
C PHE A 166 -2.77 -39.02 -6.91
N TYR A 167 -1.71 -38.68 -6.17
CA TYR A 167 -1.20 -37.31 -6.09
C TYR A 167 -0.63 -36.84 -7.43
N PHE A 168 0.00 -37.73 -8.21
CA PHE A 168 0.51 -37.42 -9.54
C PHE A 168 -0.63 -37.14 -10.53
N TYR A 169 -1.72 -37.92 -10.50
CA TYR A 169 -2.90 -37.70 -11.35
C TYR A 169 -3.70 -36.46 -10.92
N PHE A 170 -3.84 -36.22 -9.61
CA PHE A 170 -4.50 -35.04 -9.06
C PHE A 170 -3.71 -33.74 -9.34
N CYS A 171 -2.38 -33.77 -9.19
CA CYS A 171 -1.54 -32.64 -9.59
C CYS A 171 -1.52 -32.46 -11.11
N SER A 172 -1.42 -33.51 -11.93
CA SER A 172 -1.36 -33.37 -13.39
C SER A 172 -2.68 -32.91 -14.04
N VAL A 173 -3.86 -33.25 -13.49
CA VAL A 173 -5.16 -32.79 -14.03
C VAL A 173 -5.45 -31.34 -13.62
N VAL A 174 -5.15 -30.96 -12.37
CA VAL A 174 -5.20 -29.55 -11.94
C VAL A 174 -4.19 -28.72 -12.73
N PHE A 175 -3.00 -29.26 -13.00
CA PHE A 175 -1.96 -28.57 -13.77
C PHE A 175 -2.30 -28.42 -15.27
N TYR A 176 -2.91 -29.44 -15.90
CA TYR A 176 -3.25 -29.38 -17.32
C TYR A 176 -4.39 -28.38 -17.59
N TYR A 177 -5.40 -28.28 -16.71
CA TYR A 177 -6.55 -27.38 -16.89
C TYR A 177 -6.38 -25.97 -16.28
N PHE A 178 -5.57 -25.81 -15.22
CA PHE A 178 -5.36 -24.50 -14.57
C PHE A 178 -4.03 -23.83 -14.94
N ILE A 179 -3.06 -24.53 -15.55
CA ILE A 179 -1.77 -23.92 -15.93
C ILE A 179 -1.48 -24.08 -17.43
N ILE A 180 -1.63 -25.28 -18.02
CA ILE A 180 -1.27 -25.52 -19.43
C ILE A 180 -2.36 -25.08 -20.42
N LEU A 181 -3.65 -25.40 -20.15
CA LEU A 181 -4.76 -25.00 -21.01
C LEU A 181 -4.95 -23.46 -21.06
N PRO A 182 -4.80 -22.71 -19.94
CA PRO A 182 -4.75 -21.25 -19.98
C PRO A 182 -3.52 -20.72 -20.70
N LEU A 183 -2.35 -21.38 -20.62
CA LEU A 183 -1.16 -21.00 -21.40
C LEU A 183 -1.37 -21.15 -22.91
N LEU A 184 -2.06 -22.21 -23.34
CA LEU A 184 -2.39 -22.48 -24.75
C LEU A 184 -3.52 -21.58 -25.26
N VAL A 185 -4.53 -21.31 -24.43
CA VAL A 185 -5.59 -20.33 -24.73
C VAL A 185 -5.05 -18.89 -24.72
N PHE A 186 -4.05 -18.58 -23.88
CA PHE A 186 -3.31 -17.33 -23.87
C PHE A 186 -2.48 -17.15 -25.15
N LEU A 187 -1.83 -18.21 -25.64
CA LEU A 187 -1.13 -18.19 -26.93
C LEU A 187 -2.10 -18.02 -28.12
N ASP A 188 -3.30 -18.61 -28.07
CA ASP A 188 -4.33 -18.48 -29.12
C ASP A 188 -5.09 -17.14 -29.06
N LEU A 189 -5.26 -16.53 -27.87
CA LEU A 189 -5.82 -15.18 -27.70
C LEU A 189 -4.80 -14.07 -28.05
N LEU A 190 -3.52 -14.26 -27.73
CA LEU A 190 -2.43 -13.38 -28.19
C LEU A 190 -2.36 -13.31 -29.72
N PHE A 191 -2.62 -14.44 -30.40
CA PHE A 191 -2.71 -14.50 -31.86
C PHE A 191 -3.98 -13.82 -32.43
N LYS A 192 -5.08 -13.79 -31.67
CA LYS A 192 -6.35 -13.14 -32.08
C LYS A 192 -6.41 -11.63 -31.80
N MET A 193 -5.54 -11.10 -30.95
CA MET A 193 -5.42 -9.64 -30.72
C MET A 193 -4.49 -8.93 -31.72
N GLU A 194 -3.93 -9.63 -32.72
CA GLU A 194 -3.10 -9.02 -33.77
C GLU A 194 -3.86 -8.11 -34.75
N SER A 195 -5.18 -8.01 -34.66
CA SER A 195 -5.98 -7.20 -35.59
C SER A 195 -6.70 -6.05 -34.89
N SER A 196 -5.96 -5.16 -34.25
CA SER A 196 -6.13 -3.70 -34.35
C SER A 196 -5.35 -3.03 -33.23
N VAL A 197 -4.75 -1.90 -33.56
CA VAL A 197 -3.93 -1.04 -32.70
C VAL A 197 -2.44 -1.41 -32.68
N SER A 198 -1.73 -0.80 -33.61
CA SER A 198 -0.29 -0.66 -33.63
C SER A 198 0.17 0.15 -32.40
N TYR A 199 0.72 -0.51 -31.39
CA TYR A 199 1.52 0.16 -30.38
C TYR A 199 2.98 0.10 -30.81
N GLU A 200 3.49 1.21 -31.34
CA GLU A 200 4.93 1.40 -31.41
C GLU A 200 5.48 1.34 -29.98
N THR A 201 6.36 0.37 -29.80
CA THR A 201 7.26 0.13 -28.68
C THR A 201 7.62 1.38 -27.87
N ASN A 202 6.96 1.59 -26.72
CA ASN A 202 7.45 2.52 -25.71
C ASN A 202 7.75 1.76 -24.41
N LYS A 203 9.04 1.50 -24.19
CA LYS A 203 9.63 0.75 -23.07
C LYS A 203 9.66 1.52 -21.74
N ASN A 204 8.91 2.60 -21.61
CA ASN A 204 8.86 3.39 -20.39
C ASN A 204 7.46 3.28 -19.77
N TYR A 205 7.39 2.72 -18.56
CA TYR A 205 6.26 2.95 -17.66
C TYR A 205 6.28 4.40 -17.21
N GLU A 206 5.97 5.31 -18.13
CA GLU A 206 5.88 6.72 -17.84
C GLU A 206 4.61 6.94 -17.03
N CYS A 207 4.80 7.19 -15.73
CA CYS A 207 3.91 8.11 -15.04
C CYS A 207 3.85 9.37 -15.91
N VAL A 208 2.76 9.54 -16.66
CA VAL A 208 2.57 10.75 -17.45
C VAL A 208 2.12 11.81 -16.48
N PHE A 209 3.05 12.68 -16.10
CA PHE A 209 2.78 13.81 -15.21
C PHE A 209 2.81 15.11 -16.00
N GLU A 210 1.98 16.06 -15.58
CA GLU A 210 2.00 17.42 -16.11
C GLU A 210 3.41 18.00 -15.95
N ALA A 211 3.93 18.66 -16.98
CA ALA A 211 5.27 19.24 -16.95
C ALA A 211 5.40 20.33 -15.87
N GLU A 212 4.31 21.02 -15.58
CA GLU A 212 4.22 22.06 -14.56
C GLU A 212 3.60 21.53 -13.26
N ALA A 213 4.18 21.95 -12.14
CA ALA A 213 3.63 21.62 -10.83
C ALA A 213 2.38 22.47 -10.59
N PHE A 214 1.24 21.83 -10.34
CA PHE A 214 0.00 22.56 -10.03
C PHE A 214 0.02 23.19 -8.63
N LYS A 215 0.86 22.68 -7.72
CA LYS A 215 1.08 23.26 -6.40
C LYS A 215 2.55 23.13 -6.00
N GLN A 216 3.14 24.25 -5.60
CA GLN A 216 4.50 24.29 -5.08
C GLN A 216 4.46 24.74 -3.62
N GLY A 217 4.78 23.80 -2.72
CA GLY A 217 4.97 24.10 -1.31
C GLY A 217 6.41 24.54 -1.04
N ALA A 218 6.70 24.83 0.23
CA ALA A 218 8.05 25.16 0.66
C ALA A 218 9.01 23.98 0.42
N GLU A 219 8.59 22.73 0.61
CA GLU A 219 9.50 21.57 0.61
C GLU A 219 9.27 20.55 -0.50
N ALA A 220 8.18 20.70 -1.25
CA ALA A 220 7.79 19.75 -2.28
C ALA A 220 7.01 20.43 -3.40
N LYS A 221 7.10 19.85 -4.59
CA LYS A 221 6.26 20.15 -5.74
C LYS A 221 5.27 19.01 -5.93
N LEU A 222 4.03 19.36 -6.24
CA LEU A 222 2.97 18.42 -6.58
C LEU A 222 2.67 18.54 -8.07
N TYR A 223 2.65 17.39 -8.74
CA TYR A 223 2.33 17.26 -10.14
C TYR A 223 1.11 16.36 -10.28
N ARG A 224 0.16 16.73 -11.14
CA ARG A 224 -0.91 15.80 -11.50
C ARG A 224 -0.34 14.78 -12.45
N CYS A 225 -0.76 13.54 -12.29
CA CYS A 225 -0.28 12.46 -13.12
C CYS A 225 -1.33 11.37 -13.32
N VAL A 226 -1.08 10.52 -14.31
CA VAL A 226 -1.80 9.27 -14.48
C VAL A 226 -0.83 8.14 -14.20
N TYR A 227 -1.13 7.33 -13.19
CA TYR A 227 -0.31 6.19 -12.79
C TYR A 227 -1.13 4.91 -12.98
N LEU A 228 -0.65 4.00 -13.84
CA LEU A 228 -1.34 2.76 -14.21
C LEU A 228 -2.81 2.99 -14.62
N GLY A 229 -3.05 4.02 -15.45
CA GLY A 229 -4.39 4.39 -15.91
C GLY A 229 -5.27 5.13 -14.89
N ARG A 230 -4.78 5.37 -13.67
CA ARG A 230 -5.54 6.05 -12.60
C ARG A 230 -5.06 7.49 -12.37
N PRO A 231 -5.98 8.45 -12.17
CA PRO A 231 -5.62 9.79 -11.72
C PRO A 231 -4.88 9.74 -10.38
N ALA A 232 -3.72 10.39 -10.33
CA ALA A 232 -2.81 10.37 -9.19
C ALA A 232 -2.10 11.72 -9.01
N VAL A 233 -1.46 11.90 -7.85
CA VAL A 233 -0.62 13.04 -7.54
C VAL A 233 0.79 12.54 -7.26
N LEU A 234 1.76 13.10 -7.96
CA LEU A 234 3.18 12.89 -7.72
C LEU A 234 3.68 14.00 -6.81
N LYS A 235 4.20 13.62 -5.64
CA LYS A 235 4.86 14.53 -4.71
C LYS A 235 6.36 14.33 -4.79
N GLN A 236 7.07 15.36 -5.23
CA GLN A 236 8.53 15.36 -5.32
C GLN A 236 9.11 16.38 -4.35
N ARG A 237 9.97 15.92 -3.44
CA ARG A 237 10.74 16.80 -2.56
C ARG A 237 11.98 17.27 -3.30
N PHE A 238 12.26 18.57 -3.24
CA PHE A 238 13.43 19.16 -3.88
C PHE A 238 14.50 19.50 -2.85
N ALA A 239 15.76 19.39 -3.27
CA ALA A 239 16.89 19.71 -2.42
C ALA A 239 16.93 21.20 -2.07
N ARG A 240 17.29 21.53 -0.83
CA ARG A 240 17.42 22.92 -0.39
C ARG A 240 18.86 23.39 -0.59
N SER A 241 19.06 24.43 -1.39
CA SER A 241 20.38 25.00 -1.68
C SER A 241 21.12 25.55 -0.46
N TYR A 242 20.40 25.90 0.61
CA TYR A 242 21.00 26.42 1.85
C TYR A 242 21.48 25.32 2.82
N ARG A 243 21.13 24.04 2.60
CA ARG A 243 21.57 22.93 3.47
C ARG A 243 22.80 22.27 2.87
N HIS A 244 23.70 21.79 3.72
CA HIS A 244 24.84 21.00 3.27
C HIS A 244 24.34 19.75 2.51
N PRO A 245 24.85 19.42 1.30
CA PRO A 245 24.28 18.39 0.43
C PRO A 245 24.06 17.02 1.11
N LEU A 246 25.06 16.54 1.87
CA LEU A 246 24.95 15.27 2.59
C LEU A 246 23.85 15.30 3.66
N LEU A 247 23.72 16.42 4.39
CA LEU A 247 22.70 16.57 5.42
C LEU A 247 21.31 16.66 4.79
N ASP A 248 21.19 17.39 3.67
CA ASP A 248 19.93 17.52 2.95
C ASP A 248 19.44 16.18 2.37
N GLU A 249 20.35 15.36 1.84
CA GLU A 249 20.03 14.03 1.35
C GLU A 249 19.49 13.12 2.47
N ILE A 250 20.15 13.12 3.64
CA ILE A 250 19.71 12.35 4.81
C ILE A 250 18.33 12.84 5.27
N LEU A 251 18.17 14.16 5.48
CA LEU A 251 16.93 14.74 5.97
C LEU A 251 15.76 14.51 5.01
N THR A 252 15.98 14.63 3.70
CA THR A 252 14.93 14.47 2.70
C THR A 252 14.46 13.02 2.64
N LYS A 253 15.39 12.06 2.70
CA LYS A 253 15.06 10.62 2.77
C LYS A 253 14.34 10.26 4.07
N GLU A 254 14.78 10.78 5.21
CA GLU A 254 14.12 10.53 6.49
C GLU A 254 12.70 11.09 6.53
N ARG A 255 12.50 12.31 6.02
CA ARG A 255 11.16 12.93 5.93
C ARG A 255 10.24 12.16 4.99
N LEU A 256 10.72 11.76 3.81
CA LEU A 256 9.97 10.89 2.90
C LEU A 256 9.53 9.60 3.61
N LYS A 257 10.45 8.93 4.30
CA LYS A 257 10.15 7.71 5.07
C LYS A 257 9.16 7.97 6.21
N SER A 258 9.30 9.08 6.93
CA SER A 258 8.40 9.44 8.04
C SER A 258 6.97 9.65 7.55
N GLU A 259 6.82 10.44 6.48
CA GLU A 259 5.53 10.76 5.85
C GLU A 259 4.83 9.49 5.33
N LEU A 260 5.55 8.64 4.60
CA LEU A 260 5.00 7.37 4.09
C LEU A 260 4.58 6.41 5.22
N ARG A 261 5.38 6.36 6.30
CA ARG A 261 5.05 5.54 7.48
C ARG A 261 3.84 6.08 8.23
N ALA A 262 3.69 7.41 8.32
CA ALA A 262 2.52 8.04 8.93
C ALA A 262 1.25 7.72 8.12
N LEU A 263 1.28 7.91 6.80
CA LEU A 263 0.18 7.54 5.90
C LEU A 263 -0.21 6.06 6.04
N CYS A 264 0.78 5.17 6.02
CA CYS A 264 0.55 3.74 6.20
C CYS A 264 -0.09 3.41 7.56
N SER A 265 0.41 4.02 8.65
CA SER A 265 -0.10 3.80 10.01
C SER A 265 -1.54 4.30 10.15
N CYS A 266 -1.85 5.47 9.61
CA CYS A 266 -3.21 6.02 9.58
C CYS A 266 -4.16 5.12 8.78
N LYS A 267 -3.75 4.67 7.58
CA LYS A 267 -4.57 3.79 6.74
C LYS A 267 -4.87 2.46 7.44
N MET A 268 -3.87 1.86 8.10
CA MET A 268 -4.04 0.63 8.89
C MET A 268 -4.99 0.81 10.07
N ALA A 269 -5.12 2.02 10.61
CA ALA A 269 -6.04 2.35 11.68
C ALA A 269 -7.46 2.72 11.19
N GLY A 270 -7.74 2.55 9.89
CA GLY A 270 -9.03 2.89 9.30
C GLY A 270 -9.29 4.39 9.19
N VAL A 271 -8.23 5.22 9.21
CA VAL A 271 -8.32 6.65 8.91
C VAL A 271 -8.24 6.83 7.40
N ASP A 272 -9.14 7.65 6.83
CA ASP A 272 -9.08 7.94 5.41
C ASP A 272 -7.94 8.92 5.10
N VAL A 273 -6.96 8.41 4.36
CA VAL A 273 -5.79 9.12 3.85
C VAL A 273 -5.52 8.65 2.42
N PRO A 274 -4.84 9.46 1.59
CA PRO A 274 -4.49 9.08 0.21
C PRO A 274 -3.72 7.77 0.17
N ALA A 275 -4.14 6.83 -0.68
CA ALA A 275 -3.41 5.60 -0.91
C ALA A 275 -2.08 5.89 -1.63
N VAL A 276 -0.97 5.36 -1.13
CA VAL A 276 0.33 5.47 -1.80
C VAL A 276 0.43 4.39 -2.87
N TYR A 277 0.68 4.79 -4.12
CA TYR A 277 0.80 3.88 -5.26
C TYR A 277 2.24 3.49 -5.56
N PHE A 278 3.17 4.44 -5.45
CA PHE A 278 4.57 4.22 -5.82
C PHE A 278 5.50 5.10 -4.98
N VAL A 279 6.71 4.62 -4.71
CA VAL A 279 7.74 5.34 -3.96
C VAL A 279 9.09 5.17 -4.65
N ASP A 280 9.76 6.28 -4.91
CA ASP A 280 11.15 6.34 -5.39
C ASP A 280 11.98 7.15 -4.38
N VAL A 281 12.76 6.41 -3.59
CA VAL A 281 13.60 6.98 -2.53
C VAL A 281 14.85 7.64 -3.09
N GLU A 282 15.31 7.25 -4.29
CA GLU A 282 16.49 7.85 -4.92
C GLU A 282 16.17 9.26 -5.42
N ARG A 283 14.97 9.43 -6.01
CA ARG A 283 14.49 10.73 -6.53
C ARG A 283 13.67 11.54 -5.53
N ASN A 284 13.58 11.09 -4.27
CA ASN A 284 12.81 11.71 -3.19
C ASN A 284 11.36 12.02 -3.59
N MET A 285 10.71 11.09 -4.27
CA MET A 285 9.36 11.26 -4.79
C MET A 285 8.47 10.06 -4.51
N PHE A 286 7.18 10.30 -4.46
CA PHE A 286 6.18 9.24 -4.37
C PHE A 286 4.90 9.65 -5.08
N VAL A 287 4.16 8.66 -5.55
CA VAL A 287 2.87 8.83 -6.23
C VAL A 287 1.78 8.33 -5.29
N MET A 288 0.72 9.11 -5.16
CA MET A 288 -0.42 8.79 -4.30
C MET A 288 -1.74 9.07 -5.01
N GLU A 289 -2.82 8.55 -4.44
CA GLU A 289 -4.20 8.77 -4.86
C GLU A 289 -4.49 10.26 -5.01
N ARG A 290 -5.06 10.62 -6.16
CA ARG A 290 -5.73 11.92 -6.31
C ARG A 290 -7.15 11.80 -5.78
N ILE A 291 -7.45 12.52 -4.71
CA ILE A 291 -8.82 12.64 -4.18
C ILE A 291 -9.63 13.44 -5.20
N LYS A 292 -10.68 12.86 -5.78
CA LYS A 292 -11.55 13.53 -6.77
C LYS A 292 -12.58 14.42 -6.05
N GLU A 293 -13.05 15.47 -6.74
CA GLU A 293 -14.10 16.39 -6.25
C GLU A 293 -13.70 17.09 -4.94
N GLU A 294 -12.53 17.73 -4.99
CA GLU A 294 -11.84 18.32 -3.85
C GLU A 294 -12.58 19.56 -3.34
N LEU A 295 -13.03 19.51 -2.09
CA LEU A 295 -13.36 20.71 -1.32
C LEU A 295 -12.62 20.60 0.02
N SER A 296 -11.76 21.56 0.31
CA SER A 296 -11.12 21.62 1.63
C SER A 296 -12.16 21.96 2.70
N VAL A 297 -11.92 21.53 3.94
CA VAL A 297 -12.81 21.90 5.07
C VAL A 297 -12.90 23.42 5.20
N LYS A 298 -11.82 24.14 4.90
CA LYS A 298 -11.83 25.61 4.84
C LYS A 298 -12.84 26.13 3.81
N GLU A 299 -12.75 25.69 2.55
CA GLU A 299 -13.66 26.13 1.48
C GLU A 299 -15.11 25.69 1.73
N PHE A 300 -15.32 24.51 2.32
CA PHE A 300 -16.63 24.01 2.72
C PHE A 300 -17.29 24.88 3.81
N ILE A 301 -16.51 25.27 4.82
CA ILE A 301 -17.00 26.19 5.84
C ILE A 301 -17.35 27.55 5.23
N GLU A 302 -16.52 28.06 4.32
CA GLU A 302 -16.78 29.33 3.62
C GLU A 302 -18.05 29.28 2.76
N SER A 303 -18.29 28.18 2.04
CA SER A 303 -19.47 28.03 1.19
C SER A 303 -20.77 27.92 1.98
N LEU A 304 -20.72 27.37 3.20
CA LEU A 304 -21.90 27.21 4.06
C LEU A 304 -22.27 28.45 4.87
N ARG A 305 -21.47 29.53 4.85
CA ARG A 305 -21.70 30.72 5.72
C ARG A 305 -23.08 31.36 5.54
N THR A 306 -23.66 31.27 4.35
CA THR A 306 -24.98 31.83 4.02
C THR A 306 -26.14 30.86 4.29
N SER A 307 -25.85 29.62 4.69
CA SER A 307 -26.86 28.59 4.91
C SER A 307 -27.51 28.71 6.29
N CYS A 308 -28.82 28.53 6.36
CA CYS A 308 -29.59 28.55 7.61
C CYS A 308 -29.19 27.48 8.63
N ASN A 309 -28.61 26.35 8.17
CA ASN A 309 -28.16 25.24 9.01
C ASN A 309 -26.63 25.23 9.28
N PHE A 310 -25.95 26.35 9.03
CA PHE A 310 -24.49 26.48 9.11
C PHE A 310 -23.91 25.90 10.41
N LYS A 311 -24.44 26.34 11.55
CA LYS A 311 -23.90 25.97 12.88
C LYS A 311 -24.02 24.47 13.14
N GLU A 312 -25.12 23.85 12.76
CA GLU A 312 -25.36 22.43 12.97
C GLU A 312 -24.47 21.56 12.07
N GLN A 313 -24.39 21.90 10.78
CA GLN A 313 -23.55 21.19 9.82
C GLN A 313 -22.06 21.28 10.19
N VAL A 314 -21.57 22.47 10.51
CA VAL A 314 -20.17 22.68 10.92
C VAL A 314 -19.87 21.96 12.24
N SER A 315 -20.80 21.97 13.20
CA SER A 315 -20.63 21.22 14.47
C SER A 315 -20.60 19.71 14.23
N SER A 316 -21.43 19.19 13.31
CA SER A 316 -21.44 17.77 12.95
C SER A 316 -20.12 17.34 12.32
N LEU A 317 -19.60 18.14 11.37
CA LEU A 317 -18.29 17.94 10.75
C LEU A 317 -17.16 17.99 11.79
N GLY A 318 -17.23 18.95 12.72
CA GLY A 318 -16.26 19.08 13.81
C GLY A 318 -16.17 17.79 14.63
N ARG A 319 -17.31 17.19 15.01
CA ARG A 319 -17.31 15.92 15.76
C ARG A 319 -16.65 14.78 14.99
N ILE A 320 -16.90 14.68 13.68
CA ILE A 320 -16.31 13.64 12.83
C ILE A 320 -14.79 13.84 12.72
N ILE A 321 -14.35 15.07 12.42
CA ILE A 321 -12.93 15.44 12.37
C ILE A 321 -12.24 15.12 13.71
N GLY A 322 -12.87 15.49 14.83
CA GLY A 322 -12.36 15.19 16.17
C GLY A 322 -12.18 13.69 16.42
N SER A 323 -13.15 12.87 15.97
CA SER A 323 -13.05 11.41 16.07
C SER A 323 -11.89 10.86 15.25
N VAL A 324 -11.68 11.37 14.04
CA VAL A 324 -10.58 10.94 13.17
C VAL A 324 -9.23 11.36 13.76
N ILE A 325 -9.08 12.59 14.27
CA ILE A 325 -7.84 13.03 14.93
C ILE A 325 -7.52 12.16 16.15
N ALA A 326 -8.54 11.79 16.94
CA ALA A 326 -8.34 10.86 18.06
C ALA A 326 -7.80 9.51 17.60
N LYS A 327 -8.30 8.95 16.49
CA LYS A 327 -7.78 7.71 15.89
C LYS A 327 -6.34 7.87 15.43
N ILE A 328 -5.99 8.97 14.74
CA ILE A 328 -4.61 9.27 14.34
C ILE A 328 -3.70 9.27 15.58
N HIS A 329 -4.05 10.03 16.61
CA HIS A 329 -3.27 10.09 17.85
C HIS A 329 -3.16 8.74 18.58
N LEU A 330 -4.16 7.86 18.49
CA LEU A 330 -4.10 6.52 19.08
C LEU A 330 -3.04 5.63 18.43
N THR A 331 -2.75 5.84 17.14
CA THR A 331 -1.65 5.14 16.45
C THR A 331 -0.27 5.60 16.90
N GLY A 332 -0.19 6.67 17.71
CA GLY A 332 1.06 7.32 18.10
C GLY A 332 1.64 8.23 17.03
N VAL A 333 0.87 8.58 16.00
CA VAL A 333 1.22 9.57 14.98
C VAL A 333 0.63 10.94 15.36
N ILE A 334 1.39 12.01 15.13
CA ILE A 334 0.86 13.39 15.04
C ILE A 334 0.99 13.89 13.61
N HIS A 335 0.08 14.77 13.21
CA HIS A 335 0.09 15.32 11.86
C HIS A 335 1.22 16.33 11.66
N GLY A 336 1.43 17.22 12.64
CA GLY A 336 2.52 18.21 12.66
C GLY A 336 2.20 19.50 11.90
N ASP A 337 1.29 19.45 10.93
CA ASP A 337 0.73 20.63 10.24
C ASP A 337 -0.80 20.55 10.14
N LEU A 338 -1.46 20.37 11.28
CA LEU A 338 -2.90 20.12 11.32
C LEU A 338 -3.69 21.41 11.10
N THR A 339 -4.15 21.65 9.87
CA THR A 339 -4.95 22.83 9.49
C THR A 339 -6.21 22.44 8.73
N THR A 340 -7.23 23.30 8.69
CA THR A 340 -8.47 23.05 7.93
C THR A 340 -8.26 22.94 6.42
N SER A 341 -7.16 23.48 5.89
CA SER A 341 -6.76 23.35 4.49
C SER A 341 -6.13 21.99 4.16
N ASN A 342 -5.60 21.29 5.17
CA ASN A 342 -5.00 19.95 5.04
C ASN A 342 -6.02 18.82 5.30
N ILE A 343 -7.31 19.16 5.35
CA ILE A 343 -8.42 18.21 5.44
C ILE A 343 -9.32 18.44 4.24
N LEU A 344 -9.50 17.41 3.42
CA LEU A 344 -10.38 17.42 2.26
C LEU A 344 -11.66 16.63 2.54
N LEU A 345 -12.74 16.93 1.82
CA LEU A 345 -13.98 16.14 1.86
C LEU A 345 -14.08 15.29 0.60
N ARG A 346 -14.13 13.96 0.76
CA ARG A 346 -14.25 13.04 -0.39
C ARG A 346 -15.64 13.20 -1.00
N LYS A 347 -15.73 13.45 -2.32
CA LYS A 347 -17.00 13.72 -3.03
C LYS A 347 -17.77 14.92 -2.45
N GLY A 348 -17.09 15.82 -1.74
CA GLY A 348 -17.72 16.92 -1.00
C GLY A 348 -18.58 16.49 0.20
N ASP A 349 -18.50 15.22 0.63
CA ASP A 349 -19.31 14.69 1.73
C ASP A 349 -18.66 15.01 3.11
N PRO A 350 -19.34 15.77 4.00
CA PRO A 350 -18.83 16.09 5.33
C PRO A 350 -18.64 14.86 6.24
N SER A 351 -19.22 13.70 5.89
CA SER A 351 -19.03 12.46 6.62
C SER A 351 -17.71 11.74 6.31
N LEU A 352 -17.02 12.14 5.23
CA LEU A 352 -15.82 11.48 4.72
C LEU A 352 -14.62 12.45 4.66
N PRO A 353 -14.11 12.93 5.82
CA PRO A 353 -12.91 13.76 5.84
C PRO A 353 -11.65 12.94 5.56
N VAL A 354 -10.84 13.41 4.63
CA VAL A 354 -9.55 12.84 4.21
C VAL A 354 -8.43 13.74 4.68
N PHE A 355 -7.51 13.20 5.47
CA PHE A 355 -6.36 13.95 5.97
C PHE A 355 -5.20 13.84 4.96
N ILE A 356 -4.62 14.99 4.60
CA ILE A 356 -3.55 15.08 3.62
C ILE A 356 -2.34 15.81 4.20
N ASP A 357 -1.18 15.62 3.57
CA ASP A 357 0.08 16.30 3.90
C ASP A 357 0.65 15.99 5.29
N PHE A 358 1.05 14.74 5.49
CA PHE A 358 1.81 14.28 6.66
C PHE A 358 3.32 14.64 6.57
N GLY A 359 3.65 15.74 5.90
CA GLY A 359 5.03 16.12 5.60
C GLY A 359 5.86 16.49 6.83
N LEU A 360 5.20 16.84 7.94
CA LEU A 360 5.80 17.14 9.26
C LEU A 360 5.39 16.10 10.32
N ALA A 361 4.86 14.95 9.91
CA ALA A 361 4.37 13.96 10.84
C ALA A 361 5.49 13.32 11.66
N GLU A 362 5.22 13.18 12.95
CA GLU A 362 6.10 12.54 13.93
C GLU A 362 5.45 11.25 14.44
N ARG A 363 6.28 10.27 14.80
CA ARG A 363 5.87 9.00 15.39
C ARG A 363 6.26 8.95 16.87
N ASN A 364 5.64 8.05 17.61
CA ASN A 364 5.81 7.92 19.07
C ASN A 364 5.43 9.21 19.80
N ALA A 365 4.35 9.85 19.33
CA ALA A 365 3.92 11.14 19.81
C ALA A 365 3.65 11.13 21.32
N SER A 366 4.34 12.01 22.03
CA SER A 366 4.08 12.30 23.44
C SER A 366 2.69 12.94 23.61
N THR A 367 2.18 12.97 24.85
CA THR A 367 0.97 13.73 25.16
C THR A 367 1.14 15.23 24.92
N GLU A 368 2.38 15.74 24.99
CA GLU A 368 2.72 17.12 24.65
C GLU A 368 2.58 17.39 23.16
N SER A 369 3.18 16.54 22.32
CA SER A 369 3.11 16.64 20.86
C SER A 369 1.65 16.62 20.37
N LYS A 370 0.81 15.76 20.95
CA LYS A 370 -0.64 15.70 20.65
C LYS A 370 -1.38 16.97 21.05
N GLY A 371 -1.02 17.57 22.19
CA GLY A 371 -1.59 18.83 22.65
C GLY A 371 -1.19 20.00 21.75
N VAL A 372 0.06 20.02 21.29
CA VAL A 372 0.56 21.01 20.32
C VAL A 372 -0.15 20.87 18.98
N ASP A 373 -0.39 19.64 18.48
CA ASP A 373 -1.09 19.39 17.22
C ASP A 373 -2.53 19.96 17.25
N LEU A 374 -3.27 19.73 18.36
CA LEU A 374 -4.59 20.33 18.57
C LEU A 374 -4.54 21.86 18.71
N TYR A 375 -3.48 22.39 19.33
CA TYR A 375 -3.29 23.84 19.46
C TYR A 375 -3.02 24.50 18.11
N VAL A 376 -2.24 23.86 17.23
CA VAL A 376 -2.02 24.34 15.85
C VAL A 376 -3.35 24.43 15.09
N LEU A 377 -4.18 23.39 15.20
CA LEU A 377 -5.52 23.39 14.59
C LEU A 377 -6.42 24.49 15.16
N GLU A 378 -6.44 24.67 16.49
CA GLU A 378 -7.17 25.75 17.15
C GLU A 378 -6.77 27.12 16.59
N ARG A 379 -5.46 27.39 16.52
CA ARG A 379 -4.94 28.67 16.00
C ARG A 379 -5.24 28.85 14.52
N ALA A 380 -5.18 27.78 13.73
CA ALA A 380 -5.56 27.83 12.32
C ALA A 380 -7.04 28.20 12.15
N ILE A 381 -7.94 27.62 12.95
CA ILE A 381 -9.38 27.95 12.95
C ILE A 381 -9.60 29.40 13.36
N ILE A 382 -9.00 29.85 14.47
CA ILE A 382 -9.16 31.24 14.96
C ILE A 382 -8.65 32.25 13.93
N SER A 383 -7.51 31.97 13.28
CA SER A 383 -6.91 32.87 12.28
C SER A 383 -7.73 32.99 11.00
N THR A 384 -8.44 31.94 10.60
CA THR A 384 -9.23 31.91 9.37
C THR A 384 -10.65 32.40 9.62
N HIS A 385 -11.21 32.13 10.80
CA HIS A 385 -12.60 32.38 11.12
C HIS A 385 -12.79 32.70 12.62
N THR A 386 -12.81 34.00 12.96
CA THR A 386 -13.03 34.48 14.35
C THR A 386 -14.31 33.99 15.01
N ASP A 387 -15.34 33.65 14.23
CA ASP A 387 -16.67 33.32 14.74
C ASP A 387 -16.87 31.80 15.00
N LEU A 388 -15.82 30.99 14.83
CA LEU A 388 -15.89 29.53 14.85
C LEU A 388 -15.35 28.86 16.12
N GLU A 389 -15.37 29.54 17.27
CA GLU A 389 -15.00 28.90 18.54
C GLU A 389 -15.82 27.63 18.83
N PHE A 390 -17.10 27.62 18.45
CA PHE A 390 -17.97 26.46 18.59
C PHE A 390 -17.54 25.25 17.74
N PHE A 391 -16.84 25.49 16.62
CA PHE A 391 -16.35 24.44 15.75
C PHE A 391 -15.22 23.66 16.43
N PHE A 392 -14.26 24.37 17.03
CA PHE A 392 -13.19 23.71 17.78
C PHE A 392 -13.71 22.93 18.99
N ASN A 393 -14.70 23.49 19.72
CA ASN A 393 -15.36 22.76 20.80
C ASN A 393 -16.05 21.48 20.29
N SER A 394 -16.64 21.51 19.09
CA SER A 394 -17.22 20.31 18.47
C SER A 394 -16.17 19.26 18.11
N ILE A 395 -14.97 19.69 17.68
CA ILE A 395 -13.81 18.80 17.46
C ILE A 395 -13.38 18.15 18.77
N LEU A 396 -13.26 18.91 19.86
CA LEU A 396 -12.92 18.36 21.17
C LEU A 396 -13.94 17.33 21.66
N ASN A 397 -15.23 17.60 21.45
CA ASN A 397 -16.29 16.65 21.79
C ASN A 397 -16.18 15.33 21.00
N GLY A 398 -15.89 15.40 19.70
CA GLY A 398 -15.67 14.21 18.87
C GLY A 398 -14.41 13.42 19.27
N TYR A 399 -13.37 14.14 19.68
CA TYR A 399 -12.14 13.55 20.18
C TYR A 399 -12.37 12.83 21.52
N GLU A 400 -13.09 13.47 22.45
CA GLU A 400 -13.45 12.88 23.75
C GLU A 400 -14.28 11.61 23.58
N ALA A 401 -15.32 11.66 22.74
CA ALA A 401 -16.21 10.53 22.49
C ALA A 401 -15.48 9.29 21.97
N THR A 402 -14.37 9.49 21.24
CA THR A 402 -13.58 8.38 20.67
C THR A 402 -12.64 7.75 21.70
N ASN A 403 -12.00 8.55 22.55
CA ASN A 403 -11.16 8.04 23.64
C ASN A 403 -11.04 9.00 24.80
N GLN A 404 -11.87 8.78 25.83
CA GLN A 404 -11.92 9.65 27.01
C GLN A 404 -10.62 9.65 27.81
N LYS A 405 -9.92 8.51 27.92
CA LYS A 405 -8.65 8.40 28.67
C LYS A 405 -7.52 9.20 28.01
N GLN A 406 -7.42 9.11 26.69
CA GLN A 406 -6.47 9.91 25.91
C GLN A 406 -6.86 11.40 25.97
N TYR A 407 -8.14 11.71 25.80
CA TYR A 407 -8.66 13.08 25.85
C TYR A 407 -8.26 13.80 27.13
N ARG A 408 -8.52 13.22 28.32
CA ARG A 408 -8.17 13.87 29.60
C ARG A 408 -6.69 14.26 29.68
N LYS A 409 -5.79 13.38 29.24
CA LYS A 409 -4.34 13.65 29.25
C LYS A 409 -3.94 14.73 28.24
N VAL A 410 -4.48 14.65 27.02
CA VAL A 410 -4.14 15.56 25.93
C VAL A 410 -4.77 16.94 26.17
N PHE A 411 -5.99 17.01 26.67
CA PHE A 411 -6.70 18.25 26.99
C PHE A 411 -6.00 19.04 28.10
N ASN A 412 -5.59 18.38 29.19
CA ASN A 412 -4.78 19.03 30.22
C ASN A 412 -3.50 19.64 29.63
N LYS A 413 -2.88 18.93 28.68
CA LYS A 413 -1.65 19.40 28.04
C LYS A 413 -1.90 20.53 27.04
N LEU A 414 -3.04 20.51 26.34
CA LEU A 414 -3.51 21.60 25.49
C LEU A 414 -3.70 22.88 26.31
N GLU A 415 -4.28 22.81 27.50
CA GLU A 415 -4.42 23.96 28.41
C GLU A 415 -3.06 24.55 28.81
N GLU A 416 -2.08 23.70 29.14
CA GLU A 416 -0.71 24.16 29.41
C GLU A 416 -0.09 24.87 28.20
N VAL A 417 -0.28 24.31 26.99
CA VAL A 417 0.23 24.89 25.74
C VAL A 417 -0.44 26.23 25.45
N ARG A 418 -1.77 26.36 25.64
CA ARG A 418 -2.53 27.62 25.53
C ARG A 418 -2.00 28.70 26.47
N LEU A 419 -1.65 28.36 27.70
CA LEU A 419 -1.05 29.30 28.67
C LEU A 419 0.35 29.76 28.25
N ARG A 420 1.17 28.87 27.69
CA ARG A 420 2.51 29.21 27.18
C ARG A 420 2.46 30.06 25.91
N GLY A 421 1.52 29.77 25.01
CA GLY A 421 1.30 30.52 23.78
C GLY A 421 0.93 31.98 24.03
N ARG A 422 -0.02 32.23 24.95
CA ARG A 422 -0.46 33.58 25.34
C ARG A 422 0.66 34.45 25.91
N LYS A 423 1.61 33.86 26.65
CA LYS A 423 2.78 34.60 27.18
C LYS A 423 3.73 35.09 26.10
N ARG A 424 3.84 34.38 24.97
CA ARG A 424 4.67 34.82 23.83
C ARG A 424 4.01 35.94 23.04
N GLU A 425 2.68 35.90 22.87
CA GLU A 425 1.93 36.98 22.19
C GLU A 425 1.94 38.31 22.95
N MET A 426 2.10 38.28 24.28
CA MET A 426 2.28 39.51 25.07
C MET A 426 3.69 40.11 24.98
N LEU A 427 4.66 39.38 24.41
CA LEU A 427 6.07 39.78 24.29
C LEU A 427 6.50 40.10 22.84
N SER A 428 5.64 39.83 21.86
CA SER A 428 5.81 40.12 20.43
C SER A 428 4.97 41.32 20.02
#